data_AF-A0A0Q1C712-F1
#
_entry.id   AF-A0A0Q1C712-F1
#
_cell.length_a   1.000
_cell.length_b   1.000
_cell.length_c   1.000
_cell.angle_alpha   90.00
_cell.angle_beta   90.00
_cell.angle_gamma   90.00
#
_symmetry.space_group_name_H-M   'P 1'
#
loop_
_entity.id
_entity.type
_entity.pdbx_description
1 polymer ?
#
loop_
_entity_poly.entity_id
_entity_poly.type
_entity_poly.pdbx_seq_one_letter_code
_entity_poly.pdbx_strand_id
1 'polypeptide(L)'
;MPVAVAHIRAEARRLRALGWSYRRIAHRLKARHRLGALVAFRLAHGWTQEEAARRWNERWPERGPAKTGKTWSYWESWPGKGGRAPSATVLARLAELYLCRPGDLLDGPDFGQLDPGADSAGDRTIAGCSCGAGAGGDDDDRLAGLLSMTAPLAAPAGRDIPSATAIEARLAEFVTGWAPAA
;
A
#
# COMPACT_ATOMS: atom_id res chain seq x y z
N MET A 1 -2.32 26.80 13.21
CA MET A 1 -2.53 27.54 11.95
C MET A 1 -2.98 26.56 10.87
N PRO A 2 -4.17 26.72 10.29
CA PRO A 2 -4.60 25.88 9.17
C PRO A 2 -3.66 26.13 7.98
N VAL A 3 -3.01 25.06 7.49
CA VAL A 3 -2.18 25.14 6.28
C VAL A 3 -3.12 25.13 5.07
N ALA A 4 -2.97 26.10 4.17
CA ALA A 4 -3.77 26.14 2.95
C ALA A 4 -3.56 24.87 2.11
N VAL A 5 -4.64 24.26 1.62
CA VAL A 5 -4.58 23.05 0.76
C VAL A 5 -3.69 23.28 -0.48
N ALA A 6 -3.64 24.51 -0.99
CA ALA A 6 -2.74 24.89 -2.08
C ALA A 6 -1.26 24.64 -1.75
N HIS A 7 -0.83 24.92 -0.52
CA HIS A 7 0.54 24.66 -0.06
C HIS A 7 0.83 23.16 -0.01
N ILE A 8 -0.10 22.36 0.52
CA ILE A 8 0.03 20.89 0.57
C ILE A 8 0.18 20.31 -0.84
N ARG A 9 -0.61 20.79 -1.81
CA ARG A 9 -0.50 20.38 -3.23
C ARG A 9 0.81 20.82 -3.88
N ALA A 10 1.37 21.96 -3.48
CA ALA A 10 2.68 22.40 -3.95
C ALA A 10 3.81 21.52 -3.39
N GLU A 11 3.75 21.17 -2.10
CA GLU A 11 4.67 20.20 -1.48
C GLU A 11 4.60 18.84 -2.18
N ALA A 12 3.40 18.32 -2.43
CA ALA A 12 3.19 17.05 -3.15
C ALA A 12 3.86 17.04 -4.53
N ARG A 13 3.64 18.10 -5.34
CA ARG A 13 4.25 18.25 -6.67
C ARG A 13 5.77 18.31 -6.59
N ARG A 14 6.33 19.04 -5.62
CA ARG A 14 7.78 19.09 -5.39
C ARG A 14 8.34 17.71 -5.05
N LEU A 15 7.71 16.99 -4.12
CA LEU A 15 8.15 15.64 -3.75
C LEU A 15 8.07 14.66 -4.92
N ARG A 16 7.03 14.79 -5.76
CA ARG A 16 6.89 13.98 -6.97
C ARG A 16 8.01 14.27 -7.97
N ALA A 17 8.38 15.54 -8.16
CA ALA A 17 9.51 15.93 -9.01
C ALA A 17 10.87 15.38 -8.50
N LEU A 18 11.00 15.16 -7.20
CA LEU A 18 12.15 14.48 -6.58
C LEU A 18 12.11 12.94 -6.72
N GLY A 19 11.17 12.39 -7.49
CA GLY A 19 11.06 10.95 -7.74
C GLY A 19 10.32 10.15 -6.67
N TRP A 20 9.72 10.80 -5.66
CA TRP A 20 8.97 10.06 -4.63
C TRP A 20 7.71 9.40 -5.22
N SER A 21 7.36 8.22 -4.72
CA SER A 21 6.12 7.53 -5.08
C SER A 21 4.90 8.19 -4.40
N TYR A 22 3.73 8.11 -5.04
CA TYR A 22 2.50 8.68 -4.47
C TYR A 22 2.16 8.12 -3.09
N ARG A 23 2.36 6.81 -2.88
CA ARG A 23 2.19 6.18 -1.56
C ARG A 23 3.08 6.84 -0.50
N ARG A 24 4.37 7.03 -0.78
CA ARG A 24 5.31 7.66 0.16
C ARG A 24 4.93 9.12 0.44
N ILE A 25 4.53 9.86 -0.58
CA ILE A 25 4.08 11.25 -0.46
C ILE A 25 2.81 11.29 0.42
N ALA A 26 1.81 10.45 0.12
CA ALA A 26 0.55 10.41 0.87
C ALA A 26 0.78 10.14 2.36
N HIS A 27 1.59 9.14 2.73
CA HIS A 27 1.91 8.87 4.13
C HIS A 27 2.62 10.05 4.81
N ARG A 28 3.54 10.72 4.11
CA ARG A 28 4.20 11.93 4.65
C ARG A 28 3.19 13.05 4.90
N LEU A 29 2.32 13.33 3.92
CA LEU A 29 1.31 14.39 4.04
C LEU A 29 0.30 14.07 5.15
N LYS A 30 -0.14 12.80 5.23
CA LYS A 30 -1.00 12.28 6.29
C LYS A 30 -0.41 12.56 7.67
N ALA A 31 0.83 12.14 7.91
CA ALA A 31 1.51 12.32 9.19
C ALA A 31 1.75 13.80 9.52
N ARG A 32 2.22 14.59 8.55
CA ARG A 32 2.59 16.00 8.75
C ARG A 32 1.39 16.91 8.98
N HIS A 33 0.29 16.68 8.27
CA HIS A 33 -0.88 17.56 8.27
C HIS A 33 -2.12 16.94 8.94
N ARG A 34 -1.98 15.73 9.52
CA ARG A 34 -3.08 14.98 10.18
C ARG A 34 -4.31 14.83 9.29
N LEU A 35 -4.08 14.53 8.01
CA LEU A 35 -5.14 14.34 7.01
C LEU A 35 -5.73 12.93 7.12
N GLY A 36 -6.99 12.76 6.70
CA GLY A 36 -7.51 11.42 6.42
C GLY A 36 -6.77 10.77 5.25
N ALA A 37 -6.71 9.44 5.23
CA ALA A 37 -5.98 8.68 4.22
C ALA A 37 -6.41 9.05 2.79
N LEU A 38 -7.73 9.03 2.51
CA LEU A 38 -8.28 9.39 1.21
C LEU A 38 -7.86 10.81 0.75
N VAL A 39 -7.93 11.79 1.65
CA VAL A 39 -7.52 13.17 1.38
C VAL A 39 -6.02 13.21 1.07
N ALA A 40 -5.20 12.53 1.88
CA ALA A 40 -3.75 12.52 1.71
C ALA A 40 -3.33 11.91 0.36
N PHE A 41 -3.97 10.81 -0.07
CA PHE A 41 -3.71 10.19 -1.37
C PHE A 41 -4.15 11.09 -2.51
N ARG A 42 -5.34 11.71 -2.46
CA ARG A 42 -5.74 12.69 -3.49
C ARG A 42 -4.76 13.86 -3.59
N LEU A 43 -4.34 14.42 -2.45
CA LEU A 43 -3.41 15.55 -2.41
C LEU A 43 -1.99 15.15 -2.83
N ALA A 44 -1.56 13.91 -2.62
CA ALA A 44 -0.29 13.39 -3.12
C ALA A 44 -0.19 13.46 -4.65
N HIS A 45 -1.33 13.26 -5.34
CA HIS A 45 -1.44 13.47 -6.78
C HIS A 45 -1.58 14.95 -7.18
N GLY A 46 -1.77 15.84 -6.21
CA GLY A 46 -1.96 17.27 -6.44
C GLY A 46 -3.34 17.62 -6.98
N TRP A 47 -4.35 16.75 -6.84
CA TRP A 47 -5.67 16.93 -7.44
C TRP A 47 -6.65 17.65 -6.51
N THR A 48 -7.59 18.40 -7.09
CA THR A 48 -8.83 18.83 -6.41
C THR A 48 -9.84 17.68 -6.38
N GLN A 49 -10.95 17.85 -5.65
CA GLN A 49 -12.02 16.84 -5.61
C GLN A 49 -12.68 16.68 -6.99
N GLU A 50 -12.92 17.78 -7.70
CA GLU A 50 -13.47 17.80 -9.06
C GLU A 50 -12.53 17.10 -10.05
N GLU A 51 -11.23 17.35 -9.89
CA GLU A 51 -10.20 16.78 -10.75
C GLU A 51 -10.06 15.26 -10.55
N ALA A 52 -10.20 14.78 -9.31
CA ALA A 52 -10.25 13.35 -9.01
C ALA A 52 -11.53 12.71 -9.57
N ALA A 53 -12.67 13.39 -9.44
CA ALA A 53 -13.93 12.95 -10.03
C ALA A 53 -13.88 12.87 -11.55
N ARG A 54 -13.26 13.84 -12.20
CA ARG A 54 -13.04 13.82 -13.65
C ARG A 54 -12.23 12.60 -14.09
N ARG A 55 -11.07 12.35 -13.47
CA ARG A 55 -10.24 11.17 -13.80
C ARG A 55 -10.95 9.85 -13.55
N TRP A 56 -11.77 9.78 -12.50
CA TRP A 56 -12.60 8.61 -12.25
C TRP A 56 -13.57 8.36 -13.40
N ASN A 57 -14.31 9.38 -13.82
CA ASN A 57 -15.32 9.25 -14.88
C ASN A 57 -14.69 8.94 -16.24
N GLU A 58 -13.50 9.47 -16.51
CA GLU A 58 -12.71 9.15 -17.71
C GLU A 58 -12.32 7.66 -17.73
N ARG A 59 -11.95 7.09 -16.58
CA ARG A 59 -11.49 5.70 -16.49
C ARG A 59 -12.62 4.69 -16.42
N TRP A 60 -13.71 5.04 -15.74
CA TRP A 60 -14.89 4.20 -15.57
C TRP A 60 -16.15 4.97 -15.98
N PRO A 61 -16.44 5.05 -17.30
CA PRO A 61 -17.68 5.63 -17.77
C PRO A 61 -18.85 4.70 -17.39
N GLU A 62 -19.55 5.02 -16.30
CA GLU A 62 -20.74 4.31 -15.87
C GLU A 62 -21.96 4.78 -16.68
N ARG A 63 -22.95 3.91 -16.90
CA ARG A 63 -24.24 4.29 -17.53
C ARG A 63 -25.09 5.24 -16.67
N GLY A 64 -24.67 5.48 -15.42
CA GLY A 64 -25.36 6.34 -14.45
C GLY A 64 -24.81 7.76 -14.40
N PRO A 65 -25.29 8.59 -13.45
CA PRO A 65 -24.80 9.95 -13.29
C PRO A 65 -23.30 9.97 -12.96
N ALA A 66 -22.57 10.83 -13.66
CA ALA A 66 -21.15 11.03 -13.48
C ALA A 66 -20.83 11.41 -12.02
N LYS A 67 -19.71 10.93 -11.49
CA LYS A 67 -19.27 11.31 -10.15
C LYS A 67 -18.81 12.77 -10.15
N THR A 68 -19.03 13.46 -9.04
CA THR A 68 -18.69 14.88 -8.88
C THR A 68 -17.81 15.10 -7.65
N GLY A 69 -17.23 16.30 -7.49
CA GLY A 69 -16.45 16.65 -6.30
C GLY A 69 -17.20 16.45 -4.98
N LYS A 70 -18.54 16.63 -4.99
CA LYS A 70 -19.41 16.34 -3.84
C LYS A 70 -19.33 14.87 -3.39
N THR A 71 -19.16 13.93 -4.33
CA THR A 71 -18.99 12.51 -4.00
C THR A 71 -17.69 12.27 -3.24
N TRP A 72 -16.59 12.92 -3.65
CA TRP A 72 -15.33 12.90 -2.92
C TRP A 72 -15.45 13.50 -1.53
N SER A 73 -16.16 14.62 -1.41
CA SER A 73 -16.40 15.25 -0.10
C SER A 73 -17.08 14.30 0.89
N TYR A 74 -18.06 13.50 0.44
CA TYR A 74 -18.68 12.48 1.27
C TYR A 74 -17.71 11.38 1.70
N TRP A 75 -16.89 10.86 0.78
CA TRP A 75 -15.92 9.80 1.11
C TRP A 75 -14.82 10.30 2.03
N GLU A 76 -14.32 11.52 1.81
CA GLU A 76 -13.23 12.11 2.59
C GLU A 76 -13.63 12.56 3.99
N SER A 77 -14.93 12.81 4.19
CA SER A 77 -15.47 13.14 5.51
C SER A 77 -15.77 11.90 6.35
N TRP A 78 -15.79 10.69 5.76
CA TRP A 78 -15.96 9.43 6.48
C TRP A 78 -14.65 9.03 7.18
N PRO A 79 -14.67 8.50 8.43
CA PRO A 79 -15.83 8.09 9.23
C PRO A 79 -16.50 9.19 10.07
N GLY A 80 -16.13 10.46 9.86
CA GLY A 80 -16.70 11.61 10.57
C GLY A 80 -18.14 11.98 10.16
N LYS A 81 -18.68 12.99 10.86
CA LYS A 81 -20.06 13.45 10.67
C LYS A 81 -20.29 13.97 9.24
N GLY A 82 -21.33 13.45 8.59
CA GLY A 82 -21.71 13.85 7.22
C GLY A 82 -20.95 13.11 6.11
N GLY A 83 -20.00 12.23 6.45
CA GLY A 83 -19.37 11.33 5.50
C GLY A 83 -20.24 10.13 5.13
N ARG A 84 -19.92 9.50 4.00
CA ARG A 84 -20.51 8.22 3.58
C ARG A 84 -19.40 7.22 3.32
N ALA A 85 -19.56 6.00 3.84
CA ALA A 85 -18.60 4.93 3.62
C ALA A 85 -18.52 4.58 2.12
N PRO A 86 -17.33 4.55 1.51
CA PRO A 86 -17.16 3.99 0.17
C PRO A 86 -17.40 2.48 0.22
N SER A 87 -18.04 1.92 -0.81
CA SER A 87 -18.16 0.46 -0.95
C SER A 87 -16.81 -0.19 -1.24
N ALA A 88 -16.68 -1.51 -1.04
CA ALA A 88 -15.45 -2.23 -1.34
C ALA A 88 -15.01 -2.07 -2.80
N THR A 89 -15.95 -2.12 -3.76
CA THR A 89 -15.67 -1.88 -5.19
C THR A 89 -15.18 -0.45 -5.44
N VAL A 90 -15.76 0.54 -4.75
CA VAL A 90 -15.29 1.92 -4.85
C VAL A 90 -13.88 2.05 -4.30
N LEU A 91 -13.59 1.42 -3.16
CA LEU A 91 -12.27 1.44 -2.54
C LEU A 91 -11.21 0.81 -3.45
N ALA A 92 -11.52 -0.32 -4.10
CA ALA A 92 -10.63 -0.96 -5.05
C ALA A 92 -10.30 -0.06 -6.25
N ARG A 93 -11.31 0.59 -6.84
CA ARG A 93 -11.11 1.55 -7.93
C ARG A 93 -10.36 2.80 -7.49
N LEU A 94 -10.61 3.31 -6.28
CA LEU A 94 -9.85 4.43 -5.71
C LEU A 94 -8.38 4.05 -5.52
N ALA A 95 -8.11 2.83 -5.05
CA ALA A 95 -6.76 2.33 -4.88
C ALA A 95 -6.03 2.21 -6.23
N GLU A 96 -6.73 1.72 -7.26
CA GLU A 96 -6.20 1.68 -8.63
C GLU A 96 -5.95 3.09 -9.20
N LEU A 97 -6.86 4.04 -8.93
CA LEU A 97 -6.73 5.43 -9.38
C LEU A 97 -5.57 6.15 -8.68
N TYR A 98 -5.34 5.85 -7.40
CA TYR A 98 -4.29 6.47 -6.59
C TYR A 98 -2.97 5.70 -6.57
N LEU A 99 -2.90 4.54 -7.23
CA LEU A 99 -1.73 3.67 -7.29
C LEU A 99 -1.27 3.21 -5.89
N CYS A 100 -2.21 2.72 -5.10
CA CYS A 100 -1.97 2.21 -3.76
C CYS A 100 -2.78 0.93 -3.47
N ARG A 101 -2.64 0.36 -2.27
CA ARG A 101 -3.47 -0.77 -1.84
C ARG A 101 -4.80 -0.23 -1.27
N PRO A 102 -5.92 -0.96 -1.38
CA PRO A 102 -7.19 -0.55 -0.76
C PRO A 102 -7.07 -0.25 0.73
N GLY A 103 -6.26 -1.04 1.46
CA GLY A 103 -6.01 -0.83 2.89
C GLY A 103 -5.27 0.48 3.20
N ASP A 104 -4.46 1.01 2.27
CA ASP A 104 -3.75 2.28 2.47
C ASP A 104 -4.72 3.48 2.53
N LEU A 105 -5.94 3.33 1.99
CA LEU A 105 -6.98 4.35 1.95
C LEU A 105 -7.89 4.34 3.18
N LEU A 106 -7.73 3.38 4.07
CA LEU A 106 -8.50 3.28 5.31
C LEU A 106 -7.72 3.93 6.46
N ASP A 107 -8.43 4.68 7.29
CA ASP A 107 -7.91 5.19 8.54
C ASP A 107 -8.30 4.24 9.68
N GLY A 108 -7.34 3.95 10.55
CA GLY A 108 -7.54 3.06 11.69
C GLY A 108 -6.21 2.50 12.20
N PRO A 109 -6.18 1.99 13.43
CA PRO A 109 -5.05 1.21 13.92
C PRO A 109 -4.94 -0.11 13.16
N ASP A 110 -3.71 -0.60 13.01
CA ASP A 110 -3.46 -1.95 12.54
C ASP A 110 -3.60 -2.91 13.73
N PHE A 111 -4.67 -3.70 13.73
CA PHE A 111 -4.94 -4.68 14.78
C PHE A 111 -4.20 -6.01 14.58
N GLY A 112 -3.43 -6.16 13.50
CA GLY A 112 -2.56 -7.34 13.30
C GLY A 112 -1.52 -7.49 14.42
N GLN A 113 -1.18 -6.40 15.12
CA GLN A 113 -0.32 -6.44 16.30
C GLN A 113 -0.91 -7.19 17.49
N LEU A 114 -2.23 -7.44 17.50
CA LEU A 114 -2.91 -8.23 18.52
C LEU A 114 -2.85 -9.74 18.23
N ASP A 115 -2.43 -10.13 17.02
CA ASP A 115 -2.29 -11.54 16.65
C ASP A 115 -0.98 -12.09 17.23
N PRO A 116 -1.04 -13.04 18.19
CA PRO A 116 0.16 -13.65 18.77
C PRO A 116 0.97 -14.48 17.75
N GLY A 117 0.35 -14.86 16.62
CA GLY A 117 0.98 -15.53 15.49
C GLY A 117 1.40 -14.58 14.37
N ALA A 118 1.26 -13.26 14.56
CA ALA A 118 1.66 -12.29 13.54
C ALA A 118 3.10 -12.56 13.12
N ASP A 119 3.31 -12.71 11.80
CA ASP A 119 4.63 -12.72 11.19
C ASP A 119 5.38 -11.53 11.77
N SER A 120 6.37 -11.80 12.62
CA SER A 120 7.22 -10.77 13.19
C SER A 120 7.65 -9.89 12.03
N ALA A 121 7.31 -8.60 12.07
CA ALA A 121 7.46 -7.65 10.97
C ALA A 121 8.93 -7.53 10.54
N GLY A 122 9.39 -8.52 9.79
CA GLY A 122 10.77 -8.94 9.75
C GLY A 122 11.07 -9.73 8.49
N ASP A 123 10.50 -9.33 7.36
CA ASP A 123 11.13 -9.55 6.06
C ASP A 123 10.61 -8.60 4.97
N ARG A 124 10.78 -7.29 5.17
CA ARG A 124 10.75 -6.31 4.07
C ARG A 124 11.82 -5.25 4.23
N THR A 125 12.98 -5.66 4.74
CA THR A 125 14.21 -4.93 4.43
C THR A 125 14.47 -5.22 2.96
N ILE A 126 13.94 -4.36 2.09
CA ILE A 126 14.55 -4.13 0.78
C ILE A 126 16.01 -3.84 1.11
N ALA A 127 16.87 -4.84 0.91
CA ALA A 127 18.30 -4.73 0.99
C ALA A 127 18.69 -3.43 0.28
N GLY A 128 19.42 -2.58 1.00
CA GLY A 128 19.90 -1.33 0.45
C GLY A 128 20.77 -1.64 -0.76
N CYS A 129 20.25 -1.39 -1.96
CA CYS A 129 21.08 -1.18 -3.11
C CYS A 129 21.71 0.20 -2.96
N SER A 130 22.81 0.26 -2.22
CA SER A 130 23.78 1.34 -2.34
C SER A 130 24.64 1.05 -3.58
N CYS A 131 24.37 1.74 -4.68
CA CYS A 131 25.43 2.04 -5.63
C CYS A 131 25.73 3.54 -5.51
N GLY A 132 26.89 3.83 -4.92
CA GLY A 132 27.51 5.14 -4.96
C GLY A 132 27.93 5.49 -6.39
N ALA A 133 27.90 6.77 -6.70
CA ALA A 133 28.35 7.33 -7.96
C ALA A 133 29.88 7.40 -8.04
N GLY A 134 30.42 7.20 -9.25
CA GLY A 134 31.81 7.46 -9.67
C GLY A 134 32.14 6.54 -10.85
N ALA A 135 31.95 6.97 -12.10
CA ALA A 135 32.89 7.75 -12.91
C ALA A 135 34.12 6.94 -13.37
N GLY A 136 34.06 6.45 -14.63
CA GLY A 136 35.16 6.40 -15.59
C GLY A 136 36.25 5.32 -15.45
N GLY A 137 36.47 4.58 -16.54
CA GLY A 137 37.81 4.15 -16.94
C GLY A 137 38.11 2.65 -16.87
N ASP A 138 38.26 2.09 -18.07
CA ASP A 138 39.13 0.98 -18.48
C ASP A 138 38.95 -0.45 -17.94
N ASP A 139 38.80 -1.32 -18.93
CA ASP A 139 38.85 -2.77 -18.89
C ASP A 139 40.22 -3.31 -18.44
N ASP A 140 40.16 -4.59 -18.06
CA ASP A 140 41.24 -5.55 -17.85
C ASP A 140 41.91 -5.67 -16.48
N ASP A 141 42.11 -6.93 -16.10
CA ASP A 141 42.84 -7.45 -14.94
C ASP A 141 42.22 -7.26 -13.54
N ARG A 142 41.54 -8.33 -13.07
CA ARG A 142 41.98 -9.10 -11.88
C ARG A 142 41.07 -10.30 -11.57
N LEU A 143 41.25 -11.36 -12.34
CA LEU A 143 40.98 -12.75 -11.94
C LEU A 143 42.08 -13.22 -10.98
N ALA A 144 42.07 -12.79 -9.72
CA ALA A 144 42.88 -13.41 -8.66
C ALA A 144 42.44 -12.89 -7.27
N GLY A 145 41.51 -13.57 -6.59
CA GLY A 145 41.26 -13.25 -5.18
C GLY A 145 40.07 -13.88 -4.45
N LEU A 146 39.07 -14.47 -5.12
CA LEU A 146 37.83 -14.90 -4.43
C LEU A 146 37.63 -16.43 -4.36
N LEU A 147 38.72 -17.17 -4.23
CA LEU A 147 38.68 -18.56 -3.74
C LEU A 147 38.90 -18.56 -2.22
N SER A 148 37.85 -18.24 -1.46
CA SER A 148 37.62 -18.73 -0.09
C SER A 148 36.44 -17.98 0.52
N MET A 149 35.34 -18.69 0.76
CA MET A 149 34.45 -18.61 1.94
C MET A 149 33.15 -19.36 1.62
N THR A 150 33.25 -20.68 1.38
CA THR A 150 32.10 -21.58 1.53
C THR A 150 31.91 -21.86 3.01
N ALA A 151 31.28 -20.92 3.71
CA ALA A 151 30.66 -21.23 4.99
C ALA A 151 29.30 -21.89 4.71
N PRO A 152 29.04 -23.13 5.15
CA PRO A 152 27.73 -23.74 4.95
C PRO A 152 26.71 -22.98 5.80
N LEU A 153 25.67 -22.46 5.16
CA LEU A 153 24.44 -22.05 5.83
C LEU A 153 23.88 -23.30 6.53
N ALA A 154 23.94 -23.31 7.86
CA ALA A 154 23.23 -24.28 8.67
C ALA A 154 21.73 -24.16 8.36
N ALA A 155 21.15 -25.21 7.80
CA ALA A 155 19.72 -25.31 7.57
C ALA A 155 18.97 -25.15 8.90
N PRO A 156 17.89 -24.36 8.98
CA PRO A 156 17.02 -24.40 10.14
C PRO A 156 16.45 -25.81 10.25
N ALA A 157 16.81 -26.51 11.31
CA ALA A 157 16.30 -27.84 11.62
C ALA A 157 14.77 -27.82 11.64
N GLY A 158 14.18 -28.70 10.82
CA GLY A 158 12.85 -29.29 10.95
C GLY A 158 11.77 -28.43 11.58
N ARG A 159 11.09 -27.61 10.77
CA ARG A 159 9.64 -27.51 10.92
C ARG A 159 9.06 -28.40 9.84
N ASP A 160 8.53 -29.55 10.25
CA ASP A 160 7.75 -30.42 9.37
C ASP A 160 6.58 -29.60 8.83
N ILE A 161 6.73 -29.11 7.61
CA ILE A 161 5.64 -28.50 6.87
C ILE A 161 4.71 -29.66 6.53
N PRO A 162 3.49 -29.74 7.10
CA PRO A 162 2.57 -30.81 6.77
C PRO A 162 2.33 -30.78 5.25
N SER A 163 2.39 -31.95 4.62
CA SER A 163 2.11 -32.08 3.20
C SER A 163 0.69 -31.56 2.90
N ALA A 164 0.47 -31.11 1.67
CA ALA A 164 -0.87 -30.68 1.23
C ALA A 164 -1.95 -31.72 1.55
N THR A 165 -1.62 -33.01 1.43
CA THR A 165 -2.49 -34.12 1.80
C THR A 165 -2.80 -34.21 3.30
N ALA A 166 -1.85 -33.87 4.17
CA ALA A 166 -2.09 -33.82 5.62
C ALA A 166 -2.97 -32.62 6.01
N ILE A 167 -2.84 -31.49 5.28
CA ILE A 167 -3.71 -30.33 5.45
C ILE A 167 -5.13 -30.66 4.99
N GLU A 168 -5.30 -31.29 3.82
CA GLU A 168 -6.60 -31.69 3.29
C GLU A 168 -7.31 -32.71 4.18
N ALA A 169 -6.59 -33.67 4.76
CA ALA A 169 -7.15 -34.64 5.71
C ALA A 169 -7.71 -33.96 6.98
N ARG A 170 -6.97 -33.00 7.56
CA ARG A 170 -7.48 -32.23 8.71
C ARG A 170 -8.67 -31.36 8.36
N LEU A 171 -8.69 -30.77 7.17
CA LEU A 171 -9.85 -29.99 6.71
C LEU A 171 -11.09 -30.88 6.51
N ALA A 172 -10.91 -32.11 6.00
CA ALA A 172 -12.00 -33.07 5.84
C ALA A 172 -12.62 -33.47 7.20
N GLU A 173 -11.80 -33.68 8.23
CA GLU A 173 -12.28 -33.93 9.61
C GLU A 173 -13.17 -32.78 10.12
N PHE A 174 -12.80 -31.53 9.85
CA PHE A 174 -13.57 -30.36 10.26
C PHE A 174 -14.88 -30.18 9.47
N VAL A 175 -14.93 -30.58 8.19
CA VAL A 175 -16.10 -30.39 7.32
C VAL A 175 -17.20 -31.42 7.58
N THR A 176 -16.88 -32.62 8.09
CA THR A 176 -17.88 -33.66 8.40
C THR A 176 -18.91 -33.27 9.48
N GLY A 177 -18.66 -32.20 10.25
CA GLY A 177 -19.60 -31.63 11.22
C GLY A 177 -20.46 -30.47 10.70
N TRP A 178 -20.27 -30.02 9.46
CA TRP A 178 -21.03 -28.89 8.90
C TRP A 178 -22.38 -29.39 8.36
N ALA A 179 -23.41 -29.37 9.20
CA ALA A 179 -24.79 -29.42 8.71
C ALA A 179 -25.19 -28.02 8.21
N PRO A 180 -25.70 -27.86 6.97
CA PRO A 180 -26.35 -26.61 6.60
C PRO A 180 -27.60 -26.43 7.48
N ALA A 181 -27.74 -25.26 8.11
CA ALA A 181 -28.98 -24.90 8.79
C ALA A 181 -30.12 -24.92 7.77
N ALA A 182 -31.13 -25.76 8.04
CA ALA A 182 -32.38 -25.84 7.29
C ALA A 182 -33.31 -24.66 7.63
#